data_AF-A0A7R8WWD2-F1
#
_entry.id   AF-A0A7R8WWD2-F1
#
_cell.length_a   1.000
_cell.length_b   1.000
_cell.length_c   1.000
_cell.angle_alpha   90.00
_cell.angle_beta   90.00
_cell.angle_gamma   90.00
#
_symmetry.space_group_name_H-M   'P 1'
#
loop_
_entity.id
_entity.type
_entity.pdbx_description
1 polymer ?
#
loop_
_entity_poly.entity_id
_entity_poly.type
_entity_poly.pdbx_seq_one_letter_code
_entity_poly.pdbx_strand_id
1 'polypeptide(L)'
;MAAKTVEEQTIGDAESIESAAGAAVISEGRTSAPMLPIYFDFDNSNIRQDQIERAVNNANFLKENSEVVVRIEGNCDSRGTNEYNMALGERRAISAKKYLVNLGVDDDRMIT
;
A
#
# COMPACT_ATOMS: atom_id res chain seq x y z
N MET A 1 -19.80 -11.09 44.11
CA MET A 1 -19.93 -12.21 43.15
C MET A 1 -21.29 -12.05 42.49
N ALA A 2 -21.47 -11.89 41.19
CA ALA A 2 -20.64 -12.23 40.05
C ALA A 2 -20.67 -11.09 39.03
N ALA A 3 -19.52 -10.81 38.42
CA ALA A 3 -19.40 -9.88 37.31
C ALA A 3 -20.04 -10.52 36.07
N LYS A 4 -20.91 -9.75 35.41
CA LYS A 4 -21.45 -10.07 34.10
C LYS A 4 -20.41 -9.61 33.07
N THR A 5 -19.61 -10.54 32.56
CA THR A 5 -18.66 -10.26 31.48
C THR A 5 -19.42 -10.23 30.16
N VAL A 6 -19.29 -9.10 29.48
CA VAL A 6 -19.87 -8.77 28.19
C VAL A 6 -19.14 -9.55 27.10
N GLU A 7 -19.91 -10.09 26.15
CA GLU A 7 -19.41 -10.73 24.93
C GLU A 7 -18.59 -9.73 24.11
N GLU A 8 -17.30 -10.00 23.96
CA GLU A 8 -16.46 -9.29 23.00
C GLU A 8 -16.64 -9.97 21.64
N GLN A 9 -17.54 -9.40 20.83
CA GLN A 9 -17.61 -9.66 19.40
C GLN A 9 -16.25 -9.31 18.79
N THR A 10 -15.39 -10.31 18.66
CA THR A 10 -14.11 -10.20 17.98
C THR A 10 -14.25 -10.77 16.57
N ILE A 11 -13.44 -10.18 15.69
CA ILE A 11 -13.20 -10.58 14.30
C ILE A 11 -14.23 -9.96 13.35
N GLY A 12 -14.00 -8.69 13.03
CA GLY A 12 -14.39 -8.19 11.71
C GLY A 12 -13.77 -9.11 10.66
N ASP A 13 -14.57 -9.47 9.67
CA ASP A 13 -14.23 -10.43 8.63
C ASP A 13 -12.80 -10.23 8.14
N ALA A 14 -11.96 -11.25 8.35
CA ALA A 14 -10.64 -11.28 7.75
C ALA A 14 -10.83 -11.06 6.25
N GLU A 15 -10.32 -9.94 5.73
CA GLU A 15 -10.35 -9.70 4.29
C GLU A 15 -9.75 -10.91 3.59
N SER A 16 -10.57 -11.54 2.76
CA SER A 16 -10.21 -12.74 2.04
C SER A 16 -8.92 -12.49 1.25
N ILE A 17 -7.93 -13.36 1.46
CA ILE A 17 -6.68 -13.38 0.69
C ILE A 17 -6.95 -13.91 -0.74
N GLU A 18 -8.17 -14.36 -1.03
CA GLU A 18 -8.56 -14.82 -2.35
C GLU A 18 -8.82 -13.62 -3.27
N SER A 19 -7.80 -13.31 -4.05
CA SER A 19 -7.87 -12.48 -5.24
C SER A 19 -9.03 -12.95 -6.11
N ALA A 20 -10.04 -12.10 -6.28
CA ALA A 20 -11.13 -12.35 -7.20
C ALA A 20 -10.53 -12.62 -8.59
N ALA A 21 -10.80 -13.82 -9.09
CA ALA A 21 -10.21 -14.37 -10.30
C ALA A 21 -10.45 -13.45 -11.52
N GLY A 22 -9.42 -12.71 -11.92
CA GLY A 22 -9.35 -11.99 -13.19
C GLY A 22 -8.68 -10.61 -13.05
N ALA A 23 -7.51 -10.46 -13.68
CA ALA A 23 -6.69 -9.24 -13.77
C ALA A 23 -5.71 -8.99 -12.61
N ALA A 24 -4.45 -8.70 -12.99
CA ALA A 24 -3.25 -8.50 -12.19
C ALA A 24 -2.65 -9.75 -11.51
N VAL A 25 -1.59 -10.28 -12.12
CA VAL A 25 -0.70 -11.25 -11.46
C VAL A 25 -0.01 -10.52 -10.30
N ILE A 26 -0.37 -10.84 -9.05
CA ILE A 26 0.34 -10.33 -7.87
C ILE A 26 1.75 -10.93 -7.91
N SER A 27 2.77 -10.09 -8.05
CA SER A 27 4.15 -10.52 -8.25
C SER A 27 4.94 -10.53 -6.94
N GLU A 28 4.88 -9.44 -6.19
CA GLU A 28 5.65 -9.24 -4.97
C GLU A 28 4.86 -8.29 -4.06
N GLY A 29 4.76 -8.59 -2.76
CA GLY A 29 4.20 -7.68 -1.74
C GLY A 29 2.92 -6.95 -2.17
N ARG A 30 1.79 -7.66 -2.25
CA ARG A 30 0.46 -7.14 -2.66
C ARG A 30 0.46 -6.22 -3.90
N THR A 31 1.51 -6.26 -4.72
CA THR A 31 1.67 -5.40 -5.90
C THR A 31 1.44 -6.20 -7.17
N SER A 32 0.76 -5.56 -8.11
CA SER A 32 0.44 -6.12 -9.42
C SER A 32 1.64 -6.02 -10.38
N ALA A 33 1.99 -7.11 -11.05
CA ALA A 33 2.96 -7.06 -12.15
C ALA A 33 2.47 -6.10 -13.25
N PRO A 34 3.36 -5.31 -13.87
CA PRO A 34 4.83 -5.32 -13.75
C PRO A 34 5.39 -4.37 -12.68
N MET A 35 4.54 -3.80 -11.82
CA MET A 35 4.99 -2.89 -10.76
C MET A 35 5.61 -3.65 -9.58
N LEU A 36 6.41 -2.92 -8.81
CA LEU A 36 7.16 -3.42 -7.67
C LEU A 36 6.70 -2.75 -6.36
N PRO A 37 6.64 -3.49 -5.23
CA PRO A 37 6.34 -2.91 -3.94
C PRO A 37 7.47 -1.97 -3.49
N ILE A 38 7.13 -0.97 -2.67
CA ILE A 38 8.07 -0.07 -1.99
C ILE A 38 8.03 -0.38 -0.50
N TYR A 39 9.17 -0.77 0.07
CA TYR A 39 9.28 -1.09 1.50
C TYR A 39 9.71 0.13 2.33
N PHE A 40 9.31 0.14 3.60
CA PHE A 40 9.60 1.23 4.53
C PHE A 40 10.25 0.67 5.79
N ASP A 41 11.01 1.52 6.48
CA ASP A 41 11.49 1.20 7.83
C ASP A 41 10.34 1.19 8.84
N PHE A 42 10.63 0.59 9.99
CA PHE A 42 9.72 0.59 11.14
C PHE A 42 9.38 2.03 11.54
N ASP A 43 8.08 2.29 11.79
CA ASP A 43 7.53 3.62 12.13
C ASP A 43 8.00 4.75 11.20
N ASN A 44 8.12 4.45 9.91
CA ASN A 44 8.59 5.40 8.91
C ASN A 44 7.75 5.37 7.64
N SER A 45 7.65 6.51 6.98
CA SER A 45 7.00 6.73 5.69
C SER A 45 7.95 7.34 4.64
N ASN A 46 9.24 7.50 4.95
CA ASN A 46 10.23 7.99 4.01
C ASN A 46 10.69 6.86 3.09
N ILE A 47 10.78 7.14 1.78
CA ILE A 47 11.32 6.20 0.81
C ILE A 47 12.82 6.08 1.04
N ARG A 48 13.26 4.85 1.31
CA ARG A 48 14.67 4.53 1.53
C ARG A 48 15.46 4.53 0.23
N GLN A 49 16.77 4.72 0.32
CA GLN A 49 17.66 4.77 -0.84
C GLN A 49 17.61 3.48 -1.69
N ASP A 50 17.51 2.31 -1.05
CA ASP A 50 17.42 1.01 -1.72
C ASP A 50 16.08 0.76 -2.42
N GLN A 51 15.08 1.60 -2.16
CA GLN A 51 13.76 1.50 -2.76
C GLN A 51 13.57 2.48 -3.94
N ILE A 52 14.54 3.37 -4.16
CA ILE A 52 14.51 4.35 -5.25
C ILE A 52 14.44 3.67 -6.61
N GLU A 53 15.25 2.63 -6.85
CA GLU A 53 15.26 1.93 -8.13
C GLU A 53 13.89 1.32 -8.45
N ARG A 54 13.21 0.75 -7.45
CA ARG A 54 11.84 0.22 -7.58
C ARG A 54 10.85 1.32 -7.94
N ALA A 55 10.93 2.47 -7.26
CA ALA A 55 10.08 3.63 -7.57
C ALA A 55 10.34 4.19 -8.97
N VAL A 56 11.59 4.24 -9.42
CA VAL A 56 11.97 4.66 -10.78
C VAL A 56 11.42 3.70 -11.82
N ASN A 57 11.52 2.39 -11.60
CA ASN A 57 10.95 1.38 -12.50
C ASN A 57 9.43 1.51 -12.63
N ASN A 58 8.74 1.71 -11.50
CA ASN A 58 7.30 1.97 -11.48
C ASN A 58 6.94 3.25 -12.25
N ALA A 59 7.69 4.34 -12.04
CA ALA A 59 7.46 5.59 -12.75
C ALA A 59 7.68 5.45 -14.26
N ASN A 60 8.72 4.74 -14.68
CA ASN A 60 8.98 4.48 -16.09
C ASN A 60 7.85 3.68 -16.74
N PHE A 61 7.39 2.61 -16.08
CA PHE A 61 6.23 1.85 -16.53
C PHE A 61 4.99 2.73 -16.70
N LEU A 62 4.68 3.57 -15.71
CA LEU A 62 3.52 4.47 -15.78
C LEU A 62 3.65 5.52 -16.89
N LYS A 63 4.86 6.03 -17.15
CA LYS A 63 5.11 6.97 -18.24
C LYS A 63 4.97 6.32 -19.63
N GLU A 64 5.41 5.07 -19.78
CA GLU A 64 5.28 4.31 -21.03
C GLU A 64 3.83 3.90 -21.32
N ASN A 65 3.01 3.75 -20.28
CA ASN A 65 1.63 3.27 -20.37
C ASN A 65 0.66 4.33 -19.85
N SER A 66 0.46 5.41 -20.60
CA SER A 66 -0.31 6.59 -20.16
C SER A 66 -1.78 6.32 -19.82
N GLU A 67 -2.36 5.23 -20.32
CA GLU A 67 -3.75 4.82 -20.05
C GLU A 67 -3.94 4.12 -18.70
N VAL A 68 -2.84 3.68 -18.06
CA VAL A 68 -2.90 2.94 -16.80
C VAL A 68 -3.18 3.89 -15.63
N VAL A 69 -4.18 3.56 -14.83
CA VAL A 69 -4.48 4.20 -13.54
C VAL A 69 -4.18 3.21 -12.43
N VAL A 70 -3.55 3.68 -11.34
CA VAL A 70 -3.12 2.82 -10.25
C VAL A 70 -3.67 3.26 -8.91
N ARG A 71 -3.95 2.28 -8.06
CA ARG A 71 -4.25 2.48 -6.64
C ARG A 71 -3.00 2.16 -5.81
N ILE A 72 -2.65 3.04 -4.90
CA ILE A 72 -1.47 2.95 -4.04
C ILE A 72 -1.95 2.71 -2.62
N GLU A 73 -1.74 1.49 -2.11
CA GLU A 73 -2.18 1.12 -0.77
C GLU A 73 -0.98 1.01 0.18
N GLY A 74 -1.09 1.68 1.33
CA GLY A 74 -0.09 1.58 2.39
C GLY A 74 -0.44 0.49 3.38
N ASN A 75 0.48 -0.46 3.57
CA ASN A 75 0.30 -1.59 4.48
C ASN A 75 1.22 -1.46 5.70
N CYS A 76 0.74 -1.94 6.85
CA CYS A 76 1.47 -2.00 8.10
C CYS A 76 1.42 -3.42 8.67
N ASP A 77 2.34 -3.73 9.58
CA ASP A 77 2.29 -4.99 10.32
C ASP A 77 1.25 -4.92 11.45
N SER A 78 1.03 -6.05 12.14
CA SER A 78 0.01 -6.15 13.20
C SER A 78 0.40 -5.51 14.53
N ARG A 79 1.53 -4.77 14.60
CA ARG A 79 1.98 -4.13 15.84
C ARG A 79 1.33 -2.75 15.95
N GLY A 80 0.85 -2.40 17.14
CA GLY A 80 0.17 -1.13 17.40
C GLY A 80 -1.34 -1.18 17.22
N THR A 81 -2.01 -0.02 17.27
CA THR A 81 -3.46 0.07 17.09
C THR A 81 -3.83 0.13 15.61
N ASN A 82 -5.05 -0.30 15.28
CA ASN A 82 -5.55 -0.25 13.92
C ASN A 82 -5.57 1.18 13.38
N GLU A 83 -5.99 2.15 14.20
CA GLU A 83 -6.08 3.56 13.82
C GLU A 83 -4.71 4.15 13.50
N TYR A 84 -3.70 3.79 14.29
CA TYR A 84 -2.34 4.22 14.07
C TYR A 84 -1.77 3.61 12.77
N ASN A 85 -1.99 2.31 12.55
CA ASN A 85 -1.56 1.63 11.33
C ASN A 85 -2.28 2.15 10.08
N MET A 86 -3.56 2.51 10.20
CA MET A 86 -4.31 3.14 9.11
C MET A 86 -3.70 4.49 8.74
N ALA A 87 -3.40 5.32 9.74
CA ALA A 87 -2.76 6.62 9.52
C ALA A 87 -1.32 6.49 8.97
N LEU A 88 -0.56 5.49 9.42
CA LEU A 88 0.80 5.24 8.92
C LEU A 88 0.77 4.70 7.48
N GLY A 89 -0.16 3.79 7.16
CA GLY A 89 -0.43 3.31 5.82
C GLY A 89 -0.74 4.45 4.86
N GLU A 90 -1.68 5.32 5.22
CA GLU A 90 -2.04 6.50 4.43
C GLU A 90 -0.83 7.39 4.13
N ARG A 91 0.00 7.68 5.14
CA ARG A 91 1.23 8.47 4.96
C ARG A 91 2.21 7.79 3.99
N ARG A 92 2.35 6.47 4.03
CA ARG A 92 3.21 5.69 3.12
C ARG A 92 2.70 5.75 1.69
N ALA A 93 1.39 5.61 1.49
CA ALA A 93 0.76 5.72 0.18
C ALA A 93 0.97 7.12 -0.42
N ILE A 94 0.70 8.17 0.35
CA ILE A 94 0.94 9.56 -0.04
C ILE A 94 2.43 9.82 -0.36
N SER A 95 3.34 9.27 0.44
CA SER A 95 4.79 9.42 0.22
C SER A 95 5.23 8.79 -1.11
N ALA A 96 4.76 7.57 -1.39
CA ALA A 96 4.99 6.89 -2.67
C ALA A 96 4.41 7.68 -3.84
N LYS A 97 3.15 8.14 -3.74
CA LYS A 97 2.50 8.98 -4.76
C LYS A 97 3.30 10.24 -5.06
N LYS A 98 3.68 11.01 -4.03
CA LYS A 98 4.50 12.23 -4.17
C LYS A 98 5.82 11.96 -4.87
N TYR A 99 6.47 10.84 -4.56
CA TYR A 99 7.72 10.48 -5.20
C TYR A 99 7.54 10.17 -6.69
N LEU A 100 6.50 9.44 -7.06
CA LEU A 100 6.17 9.16 -8.47
C LEU A 100 5.82 10.44 -9.23
N VAL A 101 5.08 11.38 -8.61
CA VAL A 101 4.82 12.71 -9.19
C VAL A 101 6.12 13.46 -9.44
N ASN A 102 7.06 13.46 -8.49
CA ASN A 102 8.37 14.09 -8.67
C ASN A 102 9.21 13.45 -9.79
N LEU A 103 8.93 12.18 -10.15
CA LEU A 103 9.54 11.48 -11.28
C LEU A 103 8.80 11.73 -12.62
N GLY A 104 7.74 12.54 -12.61
CA GLY A 104 6.99 12.98 -13.78
C GLY A 104 5.77 12.13 -14.11
N VAL A 105 5.20 11.39 -13.16
CA VAL A 105 3.90 10.71 -13.33
C VAL A 105 2.75 11.67 -12.97
N ASP A 106 1.73 11.75 -13.81
CA ASP A 106 0.58 12.62 -13.55
C ASP A 106 -0.20 12.20 -12.29
N ASP A 107 -0.51 13.16 -11.42
CA ASP A 107 -1.16 12.94 -10.13
C ASP A 107 -2.54 12.28 -10.26
N ASP A 108 -3.30 12.67 -11.29
CA ASP A 108 -4.66 12.20 -11.57
C ASP A 108 -4.73 10.70 -11.89
N ARG A 109 -3.58 10.08 -12.20
CA ARG A 109 -3.48 8.65 -12.52
C ARG A 109 -3.21 7.78 -11.30
N MET A 110 -3.06 8.38 -10.12
CA MET A 110 -2.70 7.71 -8.89
C MET A 110 -3.71 8.04 -7.79
N ILE A 111 -4.35 7.01 -7.27
CA ILE A 111 -5.31 7.12 -6.16
C ILE A 111 -4.65 6.48 -4.94
N THR A 112 -4.72 7.13 -3.79
CA THR A 112 -4.31 6.58 -2.48
C THR A 112 -5.53 6.14 -1.71
#